data_AF-A0A2D4RXI3-F1
#
_entry.id   AF-A0A2D4RXI3-F1
#
_cell.length_a   1.000
_cell.length_b   1.000
_cell.length_c   1.000
_cell.angle_alpha   90.00
_cell.angle_beta   90.00
_cell.angle_gamma   90.00
#
_symmetry.space_group_name_H-M   'P 1'
#
loop_
_entity.id
_entity.type
_entity.pdbx_description
1 polymer ?
#
loop_
_entity_poly.entity_id
_entity_poly.type
_entity_poly.pdbx_seq_one_letter_code
_entity_poly.pdbx_strand_id
1 'polypeptide(L)'
;MNGFFQRERLLLEVADILHDIGCFIRPSSHHKHTQYLIKNNELVGLTNSELKLISLIASYYTGSAPSGNQTDFQKLSPKNRTIFRNLAAILRVADALDREHKGRVHSVMVISNQAVCF
;
A
#
# COMPACT_ATOMS: atom_id res chain seq x y z
N MET A 1 -2.55 -16.65 -10.63
CA MET A 1 -2.13 -15.31 -10.17
C MET A 1 -2.11 -14.38 -11.37
N ASN A 2 -2.97 -13.38 -11.41
CA ASN A 2 -2.86 -12.33 -12.43
C ASN A 2 -1.49 -11.69 -12.22
N GLY A 3 -0.57 -11.86 -13.18
CA GLY A 3 0.76 -11.30 -13.07
C GLY A 3 0.63 -9.81 -12.81
N PHE A 4 1.12 -9.35 -11.65
CA PHE A 4 1.23 -7.92 -11.39
C PHE A 4 2.08 -7.35 -12.52
N PHE A 5 1.54 -6.38 -13.27
CA PHE A 5 2.33 -5.76 -14.33
C PHE A 5 3.48 -5.00 -13.64
N GLN A 6 4.55 -4.74 -14.39
CA GLN A 6 5.75 -4.08 -13.86
C GLN A 6 5.42 -2.79 -13.11
N ARG A 7 4.31 -2.13 -13.48
CA ARG A 7 3.87 -0.90 -12.83
C ARG A 7 3.34 -1.11 -11.43
N GLU A 8 2.47 -2.10 -11.18
CA GLU A 8 1.96 -2.37 -9.83
C GLU A 8 3.08 -2.77 -8.87
N ARG A 9 4.11 -3.47 -9.38
CA ARG A 9 5.31 -3.78 -8.60
C ARG A 9 6.03 -2.50 -8.17
N LEU A 10 6.25 -1.56 -9.08
CA LEU A 10 6.84 -0.26 -8.74
C LEU A 10 6.01 0.48 -7.69
N LEU A 11 4.68 0.51 -7.84
CA LEU A 11 3.80 1.18 -6.88
C LEU A 11 3.92 0.55 -5.48
N LEU A 12 4.03 -0.77 -5.42
CA LEU A 12 4.23 -1.49 -4.15
C LEU A 12 5.59 -1.17 -3.54
N GLU A 13 6.67 -1.23 -4.33
CA GLU A 13 8.03 -0.92 -3.87
C GLU A 13 8.14 0.51 -3.33
N VAL A 14 7.54 1.49 -4.02
CA VAL A 14 7.52 2.88 -3.54
C VAL A 14 6.69 3.02 -2.26
N ALA A 15 5.55 2.33 -2.16
CA ALA A 15 4.74 2.36 -0.95
C ALA A 15 5.45 1.71 0.24
N ASP A 16 6.17 0.61 0.01
CA ASP A 16 6.99 -0.09 0.99
C ASP A 16 8.16 0.77 1.48
N ILE A 17 8.81 1.53 0.61
CA ILE A 17 9.88 2.45 1.06
C ILE A 17 9.33 3.59 1.92
N LEU A 18 8.09 4.04 1.67
CA LEU A 18 7.55 5.27 2.24
C LEU A 18 6.57 5.05 3.41
N HIS A 19 6.18 3.82 3.75
CA HIS A 19 5.11 3.57 4.72
C HIS A 19 5.33 4.25 6.09
N ASP A 20 6.58 4.36 6.52
CA ASP A 20 6.96 4.94 7.81
C ASP A 20 7.47 6.38 7.76
N ILE A 21 7.42 7.05 6.60
CA ILE A 21 7.93 8.44 6.49
C ILE A 21 7.20 9.43 7.41
N GLY A 22 5.95 9.15 7.77
CA GLY A 22 5.19 9.95 8.73
C GLY A 22 5.77 9.95 10.16
N CYS A 23 6.56 8.93 10.52
CA CYS A 23 7.19 8.83 11.84
C CYS A 23 8.23 9.92 12.08
N PHE A 24 8.85 10.46 11.02
CA PHE A 24 9.74 11.62 11.10
C PHE A 24 9.02 12.90 11.57
N ILE A 25 7.72 13.02 11.31
CA ILE A 25 6.91 14.15 11.79
C ILE A 25 6.47 13.88 13.23
N ARG A 26 5.75 12.77 13.44
CA ARG A 26 5.32 12.33 14.77
C ARG A 26 4.89 10.87 14.75
N PRO A 27 5.27 10.05 15.74
CA PRO A 27 4.82 8.66 15.82
C PRO A 27 3.30 8.51 15.94
N SER A 28 2.63 9.44 16.64
CA SER A 28 1.16 9.43 16.75
C SER A 28 0.52 9.84 15.43
N SER A 29 -0.42 9.05 14.90
CA SER A 29 -1.07 9.30 13.61
C SER A 29 -0.11 9.41 12.43
N HIS A 30 1.07 8.77 12.49
CA HIS A 30 2.07 8.77 11.41
C HIS A 30 1.47 8.38 10.05
N HIS A 31 0.52 7.44 9.99
CA HIS A 31 -0.18 7.08 8.76
C HIS A 31 -0.83 8.28 8.03
N LYS A 32 -1.35 9.27 8.76
CA LYS A 32 -1.89 10.52 8.17
C LYS A 32 -0.77 11.40 7.62
N HIS A 33 0.36 11.46 8.33
CA HIS A 33 1.53 12.21 7.90
C HIS A 33 2.19 11.56 6.68
N THR A 34 2.32 10.22 6.65
CA THR A 34 2.73 9.44 5.48
C THR A 34 1.84 9.78 4.28
N GLN A 35 0.52 9.69 4.43
CA GLN A 35 -0.42 10.02 3.35
C GLN A 35 -0.25 11.46 2.87
N TYR A 36 -0.15 12.42 3.80
CA TYR A 36 0.02 13.83 3.48
C TYR A 36 1.34 14.09 2.75
N LEU A 37 2.45 13.54 3.22
CA LEU A 37 3.75 13.74 2.60
C LEU A 37 3.77 13.18 1.18
N ILE A 38 3.29 11.95 0.97
CA ILE A 38 3.29 11.34 -0.37
C ILE A 38 2.36 12.10 -1.33
N LYS A 39 1.18 12.53 -0.85
CA LYS A 39 0.18 13.19 -1.70
C LYS A 39 0.56 14.61 -2.12
N ASN A 40 1.38 15.31 -1.32
CA ASN A 40 1.75 16.71 -1.56
C ASN A 40 3.18 16.88 -2.09
N ASN A 41 3.90 15.78 -2.36
CA ASN A 41 5.21 15.84 -2.99
C ASN A 41 5.14 15.22 -4.39
N GLU A 42 5.83 15.85 -5.32
CA GLU A 42 6.04 15.30 -6.65
C GLU A 42 7.17 14.27 -6.60
N LEU A 43 6.90 13.07 -7.11
CA LEU A 43 7.91 12.03 -7.28
C LEU A 43 8.09 11.80 -8.78
N VAL A 44 9.31 12.03 -9.26
CA VAL A 44 9.65 11.92 -10.68
C VAL A 44 9.26 10.53 -11.21
N GLY A 45 8.56 10.50 -12.35
CA GLY A 45 8.13 9.25 -12.98
C GLY A 45 6.84 8.66 -12.40
N LEU A 46 6.15 9.35 -11.49
CA LEU A 46 4.83 8.97 -10.97
C LEU A 46 3.77 10.01 -11.34
N THR A 47 2.62 9.53 -11.79
CA THR A 47 1.45 10.38 -12.05
C THR A 47 0.75 10.74 -10.74
N ASN A 48 -0.04 11.82 -10.74
CA ASN A 48 -0.87 12.20 -9.58
C ASN A 48 -1.83 11.07 -9.13
N SER A 49 -2.35 10.29 -10.09
CA SER A 49 -3.19 9.13 -9.79
C SER A 49 -2.43 8.03 -9.06
N GLU A 50 -1.16 7.82 -9.42
CA GLU A 50 -0.28 6.83 -8.79
C GLU A 50 0.21 7.31 -7.44
N LEU A 51 0.58 8.59 -7.29
CA LEU A 51 0.90 9.19 -5.99
C LEU A 51 -0.27 9.05 -5.02
N LYS A 52 -1.50 9.30 -5.49
CA LYS A 52 -2.70 9.09 -4.68
C LYS A 52 -2.86 7.63 -4.28
N LEU A 53 -2.65 6.69 -5.20
CA LEU A 53 -2.74 5.27 -4.94
C LEU A 53 -1.66 4.81 -3.93
N ILE A 54 -0.40 5.22 -4.12
CA ILE A 54 0.73 4.95 -3.21
C ILE A 54 0.45 5.53 -1.84
N SER A 55 -0.01 6.78 -1.74
CA SER A 55 -0.33 7.42 -0.46
C SER A 55 -1.39 6.65 0.34
N LEU A 56 -2.37 6.08 -0.36
CA LEU A 56 -3.37 5.21 0.26
C LEU A 56 -2.75 3.88 0.69
N ILE A 57 -1.97 3.22 -0.17
CA ILE A 57 -1.33 1.93 0.17
C ILE A 57 -0.41 2.08 1.40
N ALA A 58 0.50 3.07 1.37
CA ALA A 58 1.49 3.34 2.41
C ALA A 58 0.87 3.79 3.75
N SER A 59 -0.37 4.30 3.75
CA SER A 59 -1.07 4.69 4.97
C SER A 59 -1.99 3.61 5.54
N TYR A 60 -2.22 2.51 4.80
CA TYR A 60 -3.22 1.48 5.14
C TYR A 60 -2.63 0.19 5.71
N TYR A 61 -1.34 0.16 6.07
CA TYR A 61 -0.72 -1.04 6.63
C TYR A 61 -1.14 -1.29 8.09
N THR A 62 -1.38 -0.22 8.86
CA THR A 62 -1.71 -0.25 10.29
C THR A 62 -3.17 0.13 10.52
N GLY A 63 -3.99 -0.84 10.96
CA GLY A 63 -5.40 -0.63 11.35
C GLY A 63 -6.46 -1.48 10.63
N SER A 64 -7.73 -1.18 10.96
CA SER A 64 -8.93 -1.85 10.46
C SER A 64 -9.06 -1.77 8.94
N ALA A 65 -9.62 -2.81 8.31
CA ALA A 65 -9.84 -2.91 6.86
C ALA A 65 -10.50 -1.64 6.26
N PRO A 66 -10.32 -1.35 4.95
CA PRO A 66 -10.88 -0.17 4.26
C PRO A 66 -12.35 0.02 4.62
N SER A 67 -12.64 0.91 5.57
CA SER A 67 -14.03 1.26 5.84
C SER A 67 -14.49 2.09 4.65
N GLY A 68 -15.68 1.78 4.13
CA GLY A 68 -16.23 2.47 2.97
C GLY A 68 -16.30 3.99 3.13
N ASN A 69 -16.18 4.52 4.34
CA ASN A 69 -16.31 5.94 4.67
C ASN A 69 -15.06 6.79 4.40
N GLN A 70 -13.96 6.22 3.92
CA GLN A 70 -12.80 7.02 3.53
C GLN A 70 -13.00 7.64 2.14
N THR A 71 -13.21 8.96 2.12
CA THR A 71 -13.48 9.75 0.90
C THR A 71 -12.44 9.55 -0.20
N ASP A 72 -11.18 9.29 0.15
CA ASP A 72 -10.11 9.15 -0.82
C ASP A 72 -10.05 7.77 -1.49
N PHE A 73 -10.43 6.68 -0.80
CA PHE A 73 -10.61 5.36 -1.42
C PHE A 73 -11.81 5.36 -2.38
N GLN A 74 -12.92 6.01 -1.99
CA GLN A 74 -14.09 6.12 -2.87
C GLN A 74 -13.80 6.89 -4.15
N LYS A 75 -12.85 7.83 -4.14
CA LYS A 75 -12.44 8.57 -5.34
C LYS A 75 -11.58 7.75 -6.32
N LEU A 76 -11.18 6.53 -5.97
CA LEU A 76 -10.43 5.65 -6.87
C LEU A 76 -11.37 5.04 -7.92
N SER A 77 -10.86 4.91 -9.16
CA SER A 77 -11.51 4.13 -10.21
C SER A 77 -11.67 2.66 -9.79
N PRO A 78 -12.64 1.90 -10.36
CA PRO A 78 -12.80 0.48 -10.04
C PRO A 78 -11.50 -0.33 -10.21
N LYS A 79 -10.74 -0.05 -11.27
CA LYS A 79 -9.41 -0.65 -11.50
C LYS A 79 -8.44 -0.34 -10.35
N ASN A 80 -8.32 0.93 -9.96
CA ASN A 80 -7.40 1.33 -8.89
C ASN A 80 -7.84 0.82 -7.52
N ARG A 81 -9.14 0.61 -7.28
CA ARG A 81 -9.63 -0.04 -6.05
C ARG A 81 -9.17 -1.50 -5.98
N THR A 82 -9.20 -2.23 -7.09
CA THR A 82 -8.68 -3.61 -7.15
C THR A 82 -7.18 -3.65 -6.93
N ILE A 83 -6.42 -2.76 -7.59
CA ILE A 83 -4.96 -2.64 -7.39
C ILE A 83 -4.66 -2.31 -5.93
N PHE A 84 -5.33 -1.29 -5.36
CA PHE A 84 -5.18 -0.91 -3.97
C PHE A 84 -5.39 -2.10 -3.02
N ARG A 85 -6.49 -2.85 -3.17
CA ARG A 85 -6.80 -3.99 -2.29
C ARG A 85 -5.71 -5.05 -2.34
N ASN A 86 -5.24 -5.38 -3.54
CA ASN A 86 -4.20 -6.39 -3.72
C ASN A 86 -2.87 -5.93 -3.12
N LEU A 87 -2.42 -4.71 -3.44
CA LEU A 87 -1.13 -4.20 -2.97
C LEU A 87 -1.12 -3.90 -1.48
N ALA A 88 -2.20 -3.34 -0.93
CA ALA A 88 -2.32 -3.11 0.51
C ALA A 88 -2.37 -4.43 1.30
N ALA A 89 -3.01 -5.48 0.77
CA ALA A 89 -2.99 -6.80 1.39
C ALA A 89 -1.57 -7.39 1.43
N ILE A 90 -0.81 -7.26 0.34
CA ILE A 90 0.59 -7.71 0.28
C ILE A 90 1.44 -6.93 1.28
N LEU A 91 1.36 -5.59 1.28
CA LEU A 91 2.15 -4.75 2.17
C LEU A 91 1.87 -5.06 3.65
N ARG A 92 0.60 -5.29 4.02
CA ARG A 92 0.22 -5.69 5.38
C ARG A 92 0.84 -7.02 5.81
N VAL A 93 0.89 -7.99 4.90
CA VAL A 93 1.53 -9.29 5.20
C VAL A 93 3.04 -9.12 5.31
N ALA A 94 3.66 -8.34 4.41
CA ALA A 94 5.09 -8.05 4.44
C ALA A 94 5.51 -7.34 5.74
N ASP A 95 4.80 -6.28 6.14
CA ASP A 95 5.03 -5.55 7.38
C ASP A 95 4.84 -6.42 8.62
N ALA A 96 3.79 -7.25 8.66
CA ALA A 96 3.57 -8.16 9.78
C ALA A 96 4.69 -9.23 9.91
N LEU A 97 5.28 -9.64 8.78
CA LEU A 97 6.40 -10.59 8.76
C LEU A 97 7.72 -9.95 9.18
N ASP A 98 7.94 -8.67 8.90
CA ASP A 98 9.15 -7.93 9.26
C ASP A 98 8.88 -6.82 10.30
N ARG A 99 8.01 -7.09 11.27
CA ARG A 99 7.57 -6.13 12.29
C ARG A 99 8.69 -5.50 13.12
N GLU A 100 9.82 -6.19 13.28
CA GLU A 100 11.00 -5.67 13.99
C GLU A 100 11.99 -4.96 13.05
N HIS A 101 11.71 -4.90 11.74
CA HIS A 101 12.60 -4.44 10.67
C HIS A 101 14.00 -5.06 10.75
N LYS A 102 14.07 -6.35 11.05
CA LYS A 102 15.33 -7.10 11.23
C LYS A 102 15.69 -7.95 10.03
N GLY A 103 14.86 -7.97 8.98
CA GLY A 103 15.13 -8.73 7.75
C GLY A 103 15.24 -10.23 8.00
N ARG A 104 14.54 -10.76 9.01
CA ARG A 104 14.66 -12.19 9.41
C ARG A 104 13.99 -13.13 8.43
N VAL A 105 12.98 -12.65 7.70
CA VAL A 105 12.21 -13.43 6.74
C VAL A 105 12.82 -13.23 5.35
N HIS A 106 13.36 -14.32 4.77
CA HIS A 106 14.07 -14.27 3.49
C HIS A 106 13.25 -14.84 2.32
N SER A 107 12.24 -15.69 2.61
CA SER A 107 11.36 -16.23 1.58
C SER A 107 9.99 -16.57 2.17
N VAL A 108 8.94 -16.32 1.39
CA VAL A 108 7.56 -16.71 1.71
C VAL A 108 6.91 -17.24 0.44
N MET A 109 6.20 -18.36 0.55
CA MET A 109 5.40 -18.92 -0.53
C MET A 109 3.92 -18.70 -0.23
N VAL A 110 3.19 -18.15 -1.20
CA VAL A 110 1.74 -17.95 -1.10
C VAL A 110 1.04 -18.92 -2.04
N ILE A 111 0.12 -19.71 -1.49
CA ILE A 111 -0.74 -20.62 -2.25
C ILE A 111 -2.16 -20.06 -2.20
N SER A 112 -2.68 -19.61 -3.34
CA SER A 112 -4.07 -19.15 -3.44
C SER A 112 -4.98 -20.31 -3.83
N ASN A 113 -5.85 -20.73 -2.92
CA ASN A 113 -6.88 -21.73 -3.24
C ASN A 113 -8.10 -21.01 -3.84
N GLN A 114 -8.04 -20.63 -5.12
CA GLN A 114 -9.19 -20.01 -5.79
C GLN A 114 -10.19 -21.10 -6.21
N ALA A 115 -11.23 -21.29 -5.41
CA ALA A 115 -12.55 -21.64 -5.93
C ALA A 115 -13.29 -20.33 -6.19
N VAL A 116 -13.18 -19.79 -7.40
CA VAL A 116 -13.98 -18.65 -7.85
C VAL A 116 -14.81 -19.15 -9.03
N CYS A 117 -16.03 -19.59 -8.73
CA CYS A 117 -17.07 -19.76 -9.75
C CYS A 117 -17.44 -18.37 -10.28
N PHE A 118 -17.44 -18.24 -11.60
CA PHE A 118 -18.00 -17.09 -12.32
C PHE A 118 -19.51 -17.01 -12.12
#